data_AF-A0A1D1ZUU9-F1
#
_entry.id   AF-A0A1D1ZUU9-F1
#
_cell.length_a   1.000
_cell.length_b   1.000
_cell.length_c   1.000
_cell.angle_alpha   90.00
_cell.angle_beta   90.00
_cell.angle_gamma   90.00
#
_symmetry.space_group_name_H-M   'P 1'
#
loop_
_entity.id
_entity.type
_entity.pdbx_description
1 polymer ?
#
loop_
_entity_poly.entity_id
_entity_poly.type
_entity_poly.pdbx_seq_one_letter_code
_entity_poly.pdbx_strand_id
1 'polypeptide(L)'
;PPLPVLLPAHLSPSFLPFSQGTLEEKHYQAGESASPMAGSSFPASALPGVERVTSPCPAMHATHSQRLGPGDTGYISDRIALHTVACPSGTPAPGAVSLHVYAPPIRRVRLFTPQEDQVVVRKPGFWSVRGVRT
;
A
#
# COMPACT_ATOMS: atom_id res chain seq x y z
N PRO A 1 10.55 10.22 -3.28
CA PRO A 1 10.11 10.02 -1.88
C PRO A 1 9.78 8.54 -1.68
N PRO A 2 10.10 7.91 -0.54
CA PRO A 2 9.67 6.54 -0.28
C PRO A 2 8.14 6.47 -0.30
N LEU A 3 7.59 5.47 -0.99
CA LEU A 3 6.14 5.30 -1.13
C LEU A 3 5.52 4.86 0.22
N PRO A 4 4.28 5.31 0.53
CA PRO A 4 3.59 4.90 1.74
C PRO A 4 3.41 3.37 1.80
N VAL A 5 3.55 2.79 2.99
CA VAL A 5 3.31 1.36 3.21
C VAL A 5 1.81 1.11 3.17
N LEU A 6 1.38 0.21 2.30
CA LEU A 6 -0.03 -0.02 2.00
C LEU A 6 -0.53 -1.32 2.64
N LEU A 7 -1.77 -1.26 3.11
CA LEU A 7 -2.54 -2.40 3.59
C LEU A 7 -3.95 -2.32 3.01
N PRO A 8 -4.50 -3.35 2.35
CA PRO A 8 -5.94 -3.52 2.31
C PRO A 8 -6.46 -3.58 3.75
N ALA A 9 -7.36 -2.69 4.16
CA ALA A 9 -7.82 -2.59 5.54
C ALA A 9 -8.72 -3.76 5.98
N HIS A 10 -8.88 -4.78 5.15
CA HIS A 10 -9.61 -6.01 5.46
C HIS A 10 -9.03 -7.16 4.64
N LEU A 11 -8.32 -8.09 5.29
CA LEU A 11 -8.25 -9.55 5.05
C LEU A 11 -8.52 -10.01 3.61
N SER A 12 -7.87 -9.39 2.63
CA SER A 12 -8.08 -9.74 1.23
C SER A 12 -6.75 -10.29 0.71
N PRO A 13 -6.66 -11.61 0.43
CA PRO A 13 -5.53 -12.16 -0.28
C PRO A 13 -5.40 -11.39 -1.59
N SER A 14 -4.19 -10.91 -1.87
CA SER A 14 -3.86 -10.26 -3.14
C SER A 14 -3.00 -11.21 -3.96
N PHE A 15 -3.44 -11.57 -5.17
CA PHE A 15 -2.58 -12.18 -6.17
C PHE A 15 -2.05 -11.12 -7.10
N LEU A 16 -0.73 -11.17 -7.36
CA LEU A 16 -0.05 -10.22 -8.23
C LEU A 16 0.53 -10.87 -9.49
N PRO A 17 -0.25 -11.17 -10.55
CA PRO A 17 0.33 -11.57 -11.82
C PRO A 17 1.03 -10.38 -12.47
N PHE A 18 2.31 -10.51 -12.77
CA PHE A 18 3.09 -9.43 -13.41
C PHE A 18 3.10 -9.62 -14.92
N SER A 19 2.73 -8.57 -15.65
CA SER A 19 2.59 -8.63 -17.11
C SER A 19 3.70 -7.87 -17.85
N GLN A 20 4.31 -6.85 -17.23
CA GLN A 20 5.39 -6.05 -17.85
C GLN A 20 6.27 -5.36 -16.81
N GLY A 21 7.57 -5.28 -17.07
CA GLY A 21 8.55 -4.60 -16.21
C GLY A 21 8.89 -5.36 -14.92
N THR A 22 9.74 -4.77 -14.09
CA THR A 22 10.12 -5.32 -12.78
C THR A 22 9.58 -4.44 -11.67
N LEU A 23 9.07 -5.06 -10.61
CA LEU A 23 8.68 -4.40 -9.37
C LEU A 23 9.57 -4.86 -8.22
N GLU A 24 9.81 -3.97 -7.28
CA GLU A 24 10.41 -4.24 -5.98
C GLU A 24 9.28 -4.21 -4.93
N GLU A 25 9.12 -5.33 -4.23
CA GLU A 25 8.19 -5.45 -3.12
C GLU A 25 8.97 -5.54 -1.81
N LYS A 26 8.63 -4.68 -0.84
CA LYS A 26 9.20 -4.72 0.51
C LYS A 26 8.12 -5.00 1.52
N HIS A 27 8.38 -5.92 2.44
CA HIS A 27 7.49 -6.29 3.53
C HIS A 27 7.91 -5.62 4.84
N TYR A 28 6.93 -5.28 5.65
CA TYR A 28 7.11 -4.59 6.92
C TYR A 28 6.21 -5.19 7.99
N GLN A 29 6.68 -5.11 9.24
CA GLN A 29 5.85 -5.29 10.42
C GLN A 29 5.76 -3.97 11.18
N ALA A 30 4.56 -3.65 11.65
CA ALA A 30 4.37 -2.54 12.58
C ALA A 30 4.81 -2.99 13.98
N GLY A 31 5.66 -2.20 14.63
CA GLY A 31 5.95 -2.35 16.05
C GLY A 31 4.73 -2.05 16.90
N GLU A 32 4.87 -2.26 18.22
CA GLU A 32 3.83 -1.87 19.17
C GLU A 32 3.55 -0.37 19.06
N SER A 33 2.31 -0.03 18.74
CA SER A 33 1.88 1.36 18.70
C SER A 33 1.74 1.87 20.13
N ALA A 34 2.30 3.05 20.42
CA ALA A 34 1.85 3.80 21.59
C ALA A 34 0.33 3.99 21.51
N SER A 35 -0.35 4.01 22.66
CA SER A 35 -1.81 4.09 22.74
C SER A 35 -2.35 5.22 21.85
N PRO A 36 -3.38 4.98 21.02
CA PRO A 36 -3.86 5.98 20.08
C PRO A 36 -4.45 7.17 20.84
N MET A 37 -3.85 8.35 20.70
CA MET A 37 -4.55 9.58 21.07
C MET A 37 -5.58 9.91 20.00
N ALA A 38 -6.79 10.23 20.42
CA ALA A 38 -7.86 10.67 19.52
C ALA A 38 -7.40 11.90 18.72
N GLY A 39 -7.52 11.80 17.40
CA GLY A 39 -6.88 12.70 16.44
C GLY A 39 -7.30 14.16 16.57
N SER A 40 -6.32 15.05 16.57
CA SER A 40 -6.50 16.42 16.11
C SER A 40 -6.84 16.38 14.61
N SER A 41 -7.85 17.15 14.21
CA SER A 41 -8.20 17.38 12.80
C SER A 41 -7.11 18.21 12.13
N PHE A 42 -5.94 17.63 11.90
CA PHE A 42 -4.94 18.20 11.01
C PHE A 42 -5.42 18.05 9.56
N PRO A 43 -5.10 19.01 8.68
CA PRO A 43 -5.75 19.10 7.38
C PRO A 43 -5.55 17.77 6.65
N ALA A 44 -6.67 17.19 6.21
CA ALA A 44 -6.70 15.95 5.47
C ALA A 44 -5.60 16.02 4.40
N SER A 45 -4.64 15.11 4.49
CA SER A 45 -3.69 14.84 3.42
C SER A 45 -4.45 14.95 2.09
N ALA A 46 -3.97 15.79 1.16
CA ALA A 46 -4.63 16.15 -0.11
C ALA A 46 -4.89 14.95 -1.06
N LEU A 47 -4.73 13.74 -0.57
CA LEU A 47 -5.00 12.49 -1.25
C LEU A 47 -6.52 12.29 -1.39
N PRO A 48 -7.01 11.98 -2.59
CA PRO A 48 -8.41 11.63 -2.79
C PRO A 48 -8.83 10.41 -1.93
N GLY A 49 -10.05 10.47 -1.38
CA GLY A 49 -10.67 9.35 -0.68
C GLY A 49 -10.22 9.14 0.77
N VAL A 50 -9.51 10.09 1.38
CA VAL A 50 -9.16 10.06 2.82
C VAL A 50 -10.42 10.07 3.67
N GLU A 51 -10.56 9.07 4.56
CA GLU A 51 -11.66 8.98 5.52
C GLU A 51 -11.22 9.37 6.94
N ARG A 52 -9.99 9.01 7.32
CA ARG A 52 -9.49 9.24 8.69
C ARG A 52 -7.97 9.34 8.69
N VAL A 53 -7.44 10.20 9.53
CA VAL A 53 -6.00 10.29 9.84
C VAL A 53 -5.82 10.10 11.34
N THR A 54 -4.84 9.31 11.74
CA THR A 54 -4.46 9.06 13.14
C THR A 54 -2.96 9.20 13.33
N SER A 55 -2.53 9.59 14.51
CA SER A 55 -1.13 9.63 14.95
C SER A 55 -1.01 9.08 16.38
N PRO A 56 0.17 8.60 16.81
CA PRO A 56 1.39 8.46 16.03
C PRO A 56 1.31 7.31 15.01
N CYS A 57 2.18 7.32 14.01
CA CYS A 57 2.45 6.14 13.19
C CYS A 57 3.31 5.16 13.99
N PRO A 58 2.94 3.87 14.09
CA PRO A 58 3.82 2.90 14.71
C PRO A 58 5.14 2.80 13.96
N ALA A 59 6.20 2.42 14.67
CA ALA A 59 7.50 2.13 14.05
C ALA A 59 7.35 1.01 13.02
N MET A 60 7.97 1.18 11.86
CA MET A 60 7.87 0.25 10.74
C MET A 60 9.21 -0.46 10.54
N HIS A 61 9.22 -1.79 10.68
CA HIS A 61 10.42 -2.60 10.53
C HIS A 61 10.36 -3.41 9.23
N ALA A 62 11.31 -3.19 8.34
CA ALA A 62 11.43 -3.99 7.11
C ALA A 62 11.85 -5.42 7.47
N THR A 63 11.15 -6.40 6.89
CA THR A 63 11.35 -7.83 7.20
C THR A 63 11.82 -8.64 6.01
N HIS A 64 11.39 -8.26 4.81
CA HIS A 64 11.70 -8.97 3.58
C HIS A 64 11.67 -8.02 2.39
N SER A 65 12.42 -8.34 1.33
CA SER A 65 12.43 -7.60 0.08
C SER A 65 12.62 -8.57 -1.08
N GLN A 66 11.85 -8.40 -2.14
CA GLN A 66 11.96 -9.22 -3.34
C GLN A 66 11.74 -8.40 -4.62
N ARG A 67 12.22 -8.96 -5.73
CA ARG A 67 11.94 -8.44 -7.07
C ARG A 67 11.01 -9.41 -7.78
N LEU A 68 10.01 -8.87 -8.44
CA LEU A 68 9.01 -9.61 -9.18
C LEU A 68 9.01 -9.12 -10.63
N GLY A 69 9.19 -10.06 -11.55
CA GLY A 69 9.20 -9.84 -13.00
C GLY A 69 8.01 -10.51 -13.68
N PRO A 70 7.89 -10.39 -15.01
CA PRO A 70 6.78 -10.95 -15.77
C PRO A 70 6.64 -12.46 -15.57
N GLY A 71 5.42 -12.92 -15.27
CA GLY A 71 5.13 -14.33 -14.98
C GLY A 71 5.25 -14.71 -13.50
N ASP A 72 5.93 -13.91 -12.68
CA ASP A 72 5.96 -14.15 -11.23
C ASP A 72 4.57 -13.90 -10.62
N THR A 73 4.35 -14.45 -9.42
CA THR A 73 3.13 -14.18 -8.65
C THR A 73 3.48 -13.96 -7.18
N GLY A 74 3.13 -12.78 -6.67
CA GLY A 74 3.20 -12.47 -5.24
C GLY A 74 1.89 -12.78 -4.52
N TYR A 75 1.99 -13.09 -3.22
CA TYR A 75 0.86 -13.23 -2.30
C TYR A 75 1.11 -12.42 -1.03
N ILE A 76 0.12 -11.63 -0.61
CA ILE A 76 0.15 -10.89 0.64
C ILE A 76 -1.20 -10.87 1.33
N SER A 77 -1.18 -10.82 2.66
CA SER A 77 -2.33 -10.56 3.52
C SER A 77 -1.87 -9.90 4.81
N ASP A 78 -2.78 -9.28 5.55
CA ASP A 78 -2.52 -8.63 6.84
C ASP A 78 -1.91 -9.59 7.89
N ARG A 79 -2.09 -10.91 7.71
CA ARG A 79 -1.49 -11.94 8.58
C ARG A 79 -0.01 -12.20 8.28
N ILE A 80 0.47 -11.79 7.12
CA ILE A 80 1.85 -12.00 6.66
C ILE A 80 2.67 -10.75 6.96
N ALA A 81 2.34 -9.63 6.31
CA ALA A 81 3.06 -8.39 6.43
C ALA A 81 2.27 -7.21 5.84
N LEU A 82 2.78 -6.01 6.12
CA LEU A 82 2.46 -4.79 5.38
C LEU A 82 3.43 -4.69 4.20
N HIS A 83 3.10 -3.99 3.12
CA HIS A 83 4.06 -3.90 2.00
C HIS A 83 4.13 -2.55 1.28
N THR A 84 5.26 -2.32 0.62
CA THR A 84 5.37 -1.32 -0.46
C THR A 84 5.66 -2.06 -1.75
N VAL A 85 5.11 -1.54 -2.85
CA VAL A 85 5.37 -2.02 -4.20
C VAL A 85 5.77 -0.82 -5.04
N ALA A 86 6.94 -0.88 -5.66
CA ALA A 86 7.50 0.21 -6.45
C ALA A 86 8.24 -0.32 -7.67
N CYS A 87 8.42 0.50 -8.70
CA CYS A 87 9.46 0.21 -9.69
C CYS A 87 10.84 0.38 -9.02
N PRO A 88 11.83 -0.49 -9.32
CA PRO A 88 13.21 -0.28 -8.89
C PRO A 88 13.72 1.12 -9.29
N SER A 89 14.60 1.69 -8.47
CA SER A 89 15.21 2.97 -8.78
C SER A 89 15.88 2.97 -10.16
N GLY A 90 15.68 4.03 -10.94
CA GLY A 90 16.21 4.16 -12.30
C GLY A 90 15.42 3.44 -13.40
N THR A 91 14.27 2.82 -13.08
CA THR A 91 13.41 2.21 -14.09
C THR A 91 12.83 3.29 -15.03
N PRO A 92 13.10 3.23 -16.35
CA PRO A 92 12.55 4.21 -17.30
C PRO A 92 11.03 4.03 -17.48
N ALA A 93 10.35 5.09 -17.92
CA ALA A 93 8.96 5.02 -18.32
C ALA A 93 8.76 4.02 -19.49
N PRO A 94 7.64 3.27 -19.53
CA PRO A 94 6.42 3.43 -18.74
C PRO A 94 6.45 2.76 -17.35
N GLY A 95 7.56 2.13 -16.94
CA GLY A 95 7.65 1.42 -15.67
C GLY A 95 7.18 -0.04 -15.76
N ALA A 96 6.37 -0.47 -14.80
CA ALA A 96 5.88 -1.84 -14.67
C ALA A 96 4.36 -1.90 -14.47
N VAL A 97 3.76 -3.02 -14.86
CA VAL A 97 2.31 -3.29 -14.73
C VAL A 97 2.11 -4.61 -14.01
N SER A 98 1.31 -4.56 -12.94
CA SER A 98 0.84 -5.72 -12.17
C SER A 98 -0.68 -5.81 -12.22
N LEU A 99 -1.20 -7.03 -12.27
CA LEU A 99 -2.60 -7.34 -12.02
C LEU A 99 -2.78 -7.58 -10.51
N HIS A 100 -3.76 -6.97 -9.85
CA HIS A 100 -4.03 -7.21 -8.42
C HIS A 100 -5.42 -7.83 -8.25
N VAL A 101 -5.51 -8.99 -7.59
CA VAL A 101 -6.78 -9.67 -7.30
C VAL A 101 -7.02 -9.71 -5.80
N TYR A 102 -8.00 -8.95 -5.29
CA TYR A 102 -8.36 -8.92 -3.87
C TYR A 102 -9.66 -9.71 -3.60
N ALA A 103 -9.68 -10.60 -2.60
CA ALA A 103 -10.85 -11.40 -2.24
C ALA A 103 -11.14 -11.48 -0.72
N PRO A 104 -12.02 -10.65 -0.14
CA PRO A 104 -13.07 -9.88 -0.80
C PRO A 104 -12.54 -8.63 -1.55
N PRO A 105 -13.36 -7.99 -2.39
CA PRO A 105 -12.96 -6.75 -3.04
C PRO A 105 -12.50 -5.69 -2.04
N ILE A 106 -11.41 -4.99 -2.36
CA ILE A 106 -10.82 -3.97 -1.50
C ILE A 106 -11.79 -2.79 -1.31
N ARG A 107 -12.09 -2.46 -0.04
CA ARG A 107 -13.02 -1.36 0.30
C ARG A 107 -12.32 -0.15 0.90
N ARG A 108 -11.29 -0.41 1.72
CA ARG A 108 -10.53 0.57 2.48
C ARG A 108 -9.09 0.10 2.55
N VAL A 109 -8.16 1.03 2.70
CA VAL A 109 -6.75 0.76 2.95
C VAL A 109 -6.24 1.62 4.10
N ARG A 110 -5.25 1.11 4.83
CA ARG A 110 -4.44 1.91 5.76
C ARG A 110 -3.10 2.21 5.09
N LEU A 111 -2.72 3.47 5.06
CA LEU A 111 -1.41 3.94 4.67
C LEU A 111 -0.64 4.30 5.92
N PHE A 112 0.55 3.75 6.07
CA PHE A 112 1.48 4.16 7.11
C PHE A 112 2.50 5.09 6.48
N THR A 113 2.61 6.28 7.04
CA THR A 113 3.46 7.37 6.57
C THR A 113 4.36 7.79 7.73
N PRO A 114 5.44 7.02 8.01
CA PRO A 114 6.31 7.26 9.16
C PRO A 114 7.01 8.62 9.13
N GLN A 115 7.28 9.17 7.95
CA GLN A 115 7.93 10.46 7.78
C GLN A 115 7.03 11.61 8.26
N GLU A 116 5.71 11.45 8.08
CA GLU A 116 4.68 12.39 8.50
C GLU A 116 4.05 12.05 9.87
N ASP A 117 4.53 10.98 10.53
CA ASP A 117 3.99 10.42 11.78
C ASP A 117 2.47 10.15 11.74
N GLN A 118 1.99 9.67 10.59
CA GLN A 118 0.56 9.49 10.33
C GLN A 118 0.21 8.07 9.88
N VAL A 119 -1.01 7.67 10.20
CA VAL A 119 -1.71 6.54 9.60
C VAL A 119 -2.99 7.06 8.96
N VAL A 120 -3.12 6.86 7.65
CA VAL A 120 -4.25 7.37 6.86
C VAL A 120 -5.14 6.21 6.43
N VAL A 121 -6.41 6.24 6.84
CA VAL A 121 -7.44 5.36 6.29
C VAL A 121 -8.06 6.04 5.08
N ARG A 122 -8.10 5.35 3.94
CA ARG A 122 -8.73 5.86 2.71
C ARG A 122 -9.51 4.79 1.97
N LYS A 123 -10.47 5.21 1.15
CA LYS A 123 -11.06 4.37 0.10
C LYS A 123 -10.21 4.45 -1.17
N PRO A 124 -9.72 3.32 -1.71
CA PRO A 124 -9.06 3.32 -3.01
C PRO A 124 -9.99 3.84 -4.11
N GLY A 125 -9.47 4.71 -4.98
CA GLY A 125 -10.13 5.09 -6.22
C GLY A 125 -9.67 4.23 -7.40
N PHE A 126 -10.41 4.29 -8.50
CA PHE A 126 -10.00 3.71 -9.78
C PHE A 126 -9.58 4.82 -10.73
N TRP A 127 -8.56 4.57 -11.55
CA TRP A 127 -8.26 5.44 -12.68
C TRP A 127 -9.21 5.18 -13.86
N SER A 128 -9.57 3.92 -14.08
CA SER A 128 -10.53 3.50 -15.09
C SER A 128 -11.27 2.26 -14.62
N VAL A 129 -12.46 2.03 -15.16
CA VAL A 129 -13.26 0.83 -14.93
C VAL A 129 -13.63 0.24 -16.28
N ARG A 130 -13.26 -1.02 -16.53
CA ARG A 130 -13.51 -1.74 -17.79
C ARG A 130 -13.00 -0.98 -19.04
N GLY A 131 -11.85 -0.33 -18.92
CA GLY A 131 -11.23 0.45 -20.00
C GLY A 131 -11.79 1.87 -20.20
N VAL A 132 -12.78 2.30 -19.41
CA VAL A 132 -13.36 3.65 -19.47
C VAL A 132 -12.84 4.50 -18.31
N ARG A 133 -12.36 5.72 -18.61
CA ARG A 133 -11.87 6.67 -17.61
C ARG A 133 -12.98 7.05 -16.63
N THR A 134 -12.67 7.02 -15.34
CA THR A 134 -13.55 7.49 -14.25
C THR A 134 -13.22 8.91 -13.82
#